data_AF-A0A662FMB5-F1
#
_entry.id   AF-A0A662FMB5-F1
#
_cell.length_a   1.000
_cell.length_b   1.000
_cell.length_c   1.000
_cell.angle_alpha   90.00
_cell.angle_beta   90.00
_cell.angle_gamma   90.00
#
_symmetry.space_group_name_H-M   'P 1'
#
loop_
_entity.id
_entity.type
_entity.pdbx_description
1 polymer ?
#
loop_
_entity_poly.entity_id
_entity_poly.type
_entity_poly.pdbx_seq_one_letter_code
_entity_poly.pdbx_strand_id
1 'polypeptide(L)'
;MVAYKYSTELKENMAKAVGLALPISSKVSREVCAKIRGMKLDKAKTLLEDVIALKAAIPYRRYTGDVPHQAGVGPGRYPVKASMHILKILKAAEANAQFKGLSINNLFIKHVSAQKGSKTIRYGRRHNIAKRTNIEVVLEEKK
;
A
#
# COMPACT_ATOMS: atom_id res chain seq x y z
N MET A 1 -18.52 -0.84 -15.98
CA MET A 1 -17.57 -0.55 -14.89
C MET A 1 -16.74 0.66 -15.27
N VAL A 2 -16.64 1.68 -14.42
CA VAL A 2 -15.84 2.89 -14.70
C VAL A 2 -14.36 2.55 -14.60
N ALA A 3 -13.56 2.92 -15.61
CA ALA A 3 -12.11 2.74 -15.57
C ALA A 3 -11.51 3.61 -14.45
N TYR A 4 -10.79 2.98 -13.52
CA TYR A 4 -10.08 3.73 -12.48
C TYR A 4 -8.93 4.53 -13.12
N LYS A 5 -8.93 5.86 -12.91
CA LYS A 5 -7.89 6.75 -13.39
C LYS A 5 -6.67 6.69 -12.45
N TYR A 6 -5.61 6.04 -12.92
CA TYR A 6 -4.33 5.98 -12.22
C TYR A 6 -3.60 7.32 -12.34
N SER A 7 -2.79 7.66 -11.34
CA SER A 7 -1.97 8.88 -11.39
C SER A 7 -0.73 8.75 -12.29
N THR A 8 -0.49 7.60 -12.90
CA THR A 8 0.67 7.32 -13.75
C THR A 8 0.22 6.74 -15.08
N GLU A 9 0.96 7.07 -16.13
CA GLU A 9 0.76 6.50 -17.45
C GLU A 9 1.14 5.02 -17.46
N LEU A 10 0.29 4.20 -18.07
CA LEU A 10 0.47 2.76 -18.11
C LEU A 10 1.10 2.37 -19.44
N LYS A 11 2.22 1.66 -19.36
CA LYS A 11 2.91 1.07 -20.51
C LYS A 11 2.67 -0.45 -20.56
N GLU A 12 3.09 -1.08 -21.65
CA GLU A 12 2.90 -2.52 -21.85
C GLU A 12 3.68 -3.35 -20.82
N ASN A 13 4.90 -2.91 -20.46
CA ASN A 13 5.77 -3.54 -19.45
C ASN A 13 5.34 -3.30 -17.99
N MET A 14 4.10 -2.85 -17.77
CA MET A 14 3.57 -2.54 -16.45
C MET A 14 2.33 -3.34 -16.11
N ALA A 15 2.22 -3.77 -14.85
CA ALA A 15 1.03 -4.39 -14.28
C ALA A 15 0.40 -3.47 -13.24
N LYS A 16 -0.94 -3.46 -13.16
CA LYS A 16 -1.68 -2.57 -12.26
C LYS A 16 -2.65 -3.33 -11.38
N ALA A 17 -2.87 -2.82 -10.17
CA ALA A 17 -3.94 -3.27 -9.29
C ALA A 17 -4.47 -2.07 -8.48
N VAL A 18 -5.76 -2.13 -8.14
CA VAL A 18 -6.40 -1.14 -7.30
C VAL A 18 -7.26 -1.82 -6.25
N GLY A 19 -7.18 -1.37 -5.01
CA GLY A 19 -8.10 -1.69 -3.94
C GLY A 19 -8.97 -0.48 -3.63
N LEU A 20 -10.29 -0.60 -3.79
CA LEU A 20 -11.24 0.48 -3.55
C LEU A 20 -11.90 0.34 -2.16
N ALA A 21 -12.13 1.47 -1.50
CA ALA A 21 -12.86 1.57 -0.23
C ALA A 21 -12.40 0.60 0.88
N LEU A 22 -11.09 0.40 1.01
CA LEU A 22 -10.51 -0.50 2.01
C LEU A 22 -10.73 0.03 3.43
N PRO A 23 -11.03 -0.82 4.43
CA PRO A 23 -11.31 -0.43 5.82
C PRO A 23 -10.04 -0.08 6.63
N ILE A 24 -9.17 0.75 6.05
CA ILE A 24 -7.86 1.14 6.58
C ILE A 24 -7.71 2.67 6.62
N SER A 25 -6.84 3.15 7.49
CA SER A 25 -6.54 4.58 7.63
C SER A 25 -5.66 5.06 6.48
N SER A 26 -6.04 6.15 5.83
CA SER A 26 -5.27 6.73 4.72
C SER A 26 -3.93 7.31 5.19
N LYS A 27 -3.87 7.86 6.40
CA LYS A 27 -2.63 8.38 7.00
C LYS A 27 -1.59 7.27 7.18
N VAL A 28 -2.02 6.15 7.77
CA VAL A 28 -1.16 5.00 8.02
C VAL A 28 -0.76 4.32 6.71
N SER A 29 -1.72 4.11 5.81
CA SER A 29 -1.46 3.49 4.51
C SER A 29 -0.47 4.31 3.70
N ARG A 30 -0.49 5.65 3.80
CA ARG A 30 0.48 6.52 3.13
C ARG A 30 1.92 6.23 3.57
N GLU A 31 2.16 6.06 4.86
CA GLU A 31 3.52 5.77 5.38
C GLU A 31 4.00 4.39 4.90
N VAL A 32 3.11 3.40 4.89
CA VAL A 32 3.41 2.07 4.33
C VAL A 32 3.74 2.16 2.83
N CYS A 33 2.88 2.82 2.05
CA CYS A 33 3.10 3.03 0.61
C CYS A 33 4.41 3.79 0.35
N ALA A 34 4.74 4.78 1.17
CA ALA A 34 5.98 5.55 1.03
C ALA A 34 7.24 4.71 1.32
N LYS A 35 7.15 3.71 2.20
CA LYS A 35 8.27 2.80 2.51
C LYS A 35 8.50 1.80 1.38
N ILE A 36 7.44 1.23 0.80
CA ILE A 36 7.55 0.18 -0.23
C ILE A 36 7.76 0.72 -1.66
N ARG A 37 7.52 2.02 -1.89
CA ARG A 37 7.73 2.64 -3.21
C ARG A 37 9.18 2.47 -3.67
N GLY A 38 9.37 1.99 -4.90
CA GLY A 38 10.68 1.76 -5.51
C GLY A 38 11.37 0.46 -5.11
N MET A 39 10.80 -0.33 -4.19
CA MET A 39 11.35 -1.62 -3.82
C MET A 39 11.09 -2.69 -4.88
N LYS A 40 11.96 -3.71 -4.91
CA LYS A 40 11.68 -4.97 -5.60
C LYS A 40 10.46 -5.64 -4.96
N LEU A 41 9.60 -6.24 -5.77
CA LEU A 41 8.33 -6.84 -5.32
C LEU A 41 8.55 -7.84 -4.17
N ASP A 42 9.54 -8.72 -4.29
CA ASP A 42 9.85 -9.74 -3.26
C ASP A 42 10.22 -9.11 -1.93
N LYS A 43 11.14 -8.13 -1.95
CA LYS A 43 11.56 -7.40 -0.75
C LYS A 43 10.41 -6.62 -0.11
N ALA A 44 9.48 -6.11 -0.92
CA ALA A 44 8.31 -5.42 -0.39
C ALA A 44 7.34 -6.38 0.30
N LYS A 45 7.13 -7.58 -0.25
CA LYS A 45 6.28 -8.62 0.39
C LYS A 45 6.88 -9.08 1.72
N THR A 46 8.18 -9.41 1.75
CA THR A 46 8.85 -9.86 2.96
C THR A 46 8.80 -8.78 4.05
N LEU A 47 9.06 -7.52 3.70
CA LEU A 47 8.92 -6.40 4.63
C LEU A 47 7.50 -6.31 5.21
N LEU A 48 6.46 -6.45 4.39
CA LEU A 48 5.08 -6.38 4.86
C LEU A 48 4.71 -7.55 5.77
N GLU A 49 5.25 -8.75 5.49
CA GLU A 49 5.10 -9.93 6.36
C GLU A 49 5.82 -9.73 7.69
N ASP A 50 7.02 -9.15 7.69
CA ASP A 50 7.76 -8.80 8.90
C ASP A 50 7.03 -7.72 9.73
N VAL A 51 6.37 -6.76 9.09
CA VAL A 51 5.54 -5.76 9.79
C VAL A 51 4.32 -6.42 10.43
N ILE A 52 3.70 -7.39 9.75
CA ILE A 52 2.58 -8.18 10.30
C ILE A 52 3.05 -9.00 11.50
N ALA A 53 4.26 -9.56 11.44
CA ALA A 53 4.91 -10.28 12.53
C ALA A 53 5.53 -9.36 13.62
N LEU A 54 5.34 -8.03 13.53
CA LEU A 54 5.88 -7.04 14.46
C LEU A 54 7.43 -7.01 14.55
N LYS A 55 8.13 -7.53 13.54
CA LYS A 55 9.60 -7.57 13.47
C LYS A 55 10.19 -6.30 12.87
N ALA A 56 9.54 -5.77 11.84
CA ALA A 56 10.00 -4.57 11.13
C ALA A 56 9.05 -3.38 11.36
N ALA A 57 9.59 -2.27 11.85
CA ALA A 57 8.82 -1.04 12.02
C ALA A 57 8.75 -0.23 10.72
N ILE A 58 7.61 0.40 10.46
CA ILE A 58 7.47 1.36 9.35
C ILE A 58 7.78 2.76 9.87
N PRO A 59 8.69 3.51 9.23
CA PRO A 59 8.95 4.91 9.58
C PRO A 59 7.74 5.77 9.24
N TYR A 60 7.35 6.64 10.18
CA TYR A 60 6.32 7.64 9.97
C TYR A 60 7.03 8.97 9.69
N ARG A 61 6.84 9.52 8.49
CA ARG A 61 7.51 10.75 8.07
C ARG A 61 6.61 11.97 8.13
N ARG A 62 5.34 11.84 7.73
CA ARG A 62 4.40 12.97 7.68
C ARG A 62 3.51 13.06 8.91
N TYR A 63 3.02 11.91 9.39
CA TYR A 63 2.06 11.86 10.49
C TYR A 63 2.74 11.39 11.78
N THR A 64 3.65 12.20 12.31
CA THR A 64 4.53 11.86 13.44
C THR A 64 3.98 12.18 14.83
N GLY A 65 2.84 12.87 14.93
CA GLY A 65 2.23 13.21 16.23
C GLY A 65 1.96 11.97 17.07
N ASP A 66 2.46 11.98 18.31
CA ASP A 66 2.37 10.89 19.30
C ASP A 66 2.87 9.53 18.79
N VAL A 67 3.84 9.52 17.86
CA VAL A 67 4.45 8.29 17.37
C VAL A 67 5.67 7.93 18.21
N PRO A 68 5.73 6.73 18.82
CA PRO A 68 6.88 6.31 19.59
C PRO A 68 8.11 6.14 18.69
N HIS A 69 9.29 6.36 19.28
CA HIS A 69 10.55 6.10 18.60
C HIS A 69 10.85 4.59 18.60
N GLN A 70 11.38 4.11 17.48
CA GLN A 70 11.83 2.74 17.27
C GLN A 70 13.31 2.76 16.95
N ALA A 71 14.05 1.79 17.48
CA ALA A 71 15.49 1.69 17.29
C ALA A 71 15.85 1.64 15.79
N GLY A 72 16.79 2.50 15.37
CA GLY A 72 17.26 2.58 13.98
C GLY A 72 16.28 3.17 12.96
N VAL A 73 15.04 3.49 13.35
CA VAL A 73 13.98 4.00 12.45
C VAL A 73 13.51 5.41 12.84
N GLY A 74 13.66 5.79 14.12
CA GLY A 74 13.09 7.01 14.65
C GLY A 74 11.58 6.85 14.87
N PRO A 75 10.72 7.85 14.61
CA PRO A 75 9.28 7.70 14.79
C PRO A 75 8.74 6.58 13.89
N GLY A 76 8.23 5.51 14.50
CA GLY A 76 7.79 4.31 13.79
C GLY A 76 6.71 3.52 14.50
N ARG A 77 5.90 2.79 13.72
CA ARG A 77 4.88 1.86 14.23
C ARG A 77 4.83 0.59 13.39
N TYR A 78 4.06 -0.39 13.85
CA TYR A 78 3.78 -1.65 13.16
C TYR A 78 2.32 -1.68 12.66
N PRO A 79 2.01 -1.12 11.48
CA PRO A 79 0.64 -1.04 11.00
C PRO A 79 0.16 -2.37 10.38
N VAL A 80 -0.15 -3.35 11.22
CA VAL A 80 -0.55 -4.72 10.83
C VAL A 80 -1.72 -4.70 9.84
N LYS A 81 -2.82 -4.03 10.18
CA LYS A 81 -4.03 -4.01 9.35
C LYS A 81 -3.79 -3.42 7.95
N ALA A 82 -3.04 -2.32 7.87
CA ALA A 82 -2.74 -1.69 6.58
C ALA A 82 -1.85 -2.61 5.72
N SER A 83 -0.84 -3.21 6.35
CA SER A 83 0.12 -4.11 5.69
C SER A 83 -0.57 -5.35 5.13
N MET A 84 -1.51 -5.96 5.87
CA MET A 84 -2.31 -7.08 5.38
C MET A 84 -3.09 -6.75 4.10
N HIS A 85 -3.75 -5.59 4.05
CA HIS A 85 -4.52 -5.19 2.87
C HIS A 85 -3.62 -4.85 1.68
N ILE A 86 -2.50 -4.17 1.93
CA ILE A 86 -1.53 -3.82 0.88
C ILE A 86 -0.88 -5.08 0.30
N LEU A 87 -0.51 -6.05 1.15
CA LEU A 87 0.05 -7.33 0.72
C LEU A 87 -0.91 -8.07 -0.22
N LYS A 88 -2.21 -8.08 0.08
CA LYS A 88 -3.23 -8.67 -0.81
C LYS A 88 -3.26 -7.99 -2.19
N ILE A 89 -3.13 -6.66 -2.24
CA ILE A 89 -3.12 -5.91 -3.50
C ILE A 89 -1.83 -6.18 -4.28
N LEU A 90 -0.68 -6.31 -3.61
CA LEU A 90 0.57 -6.68 -4.27
C LEU A 90 0.52 -8.08 -4.88
N LYS A 91 -0.07 -9.06 -4.18
CA LYS A 91 -0.29 -10.41 -4.72
C LYS A 91 -1.23 -10.40 -5.93
N ALA A 92 -2.26 -9.56 -5.91
CA ALA A 92 -3.13 -9.37 -7.07
C ALA A 92 -2.39 -8.69 -8.25
N ALA A 93 -1.55 -7.70 -7.97
CA ALA A 93 -0.74 -7.02 -8.98
C ALA A 93 0.28 -7.96 -9.64
N GLU A 94 0.86 -8.86 -8.86
CA GLU A 94 1.73 -9.93 -9.34
C GLU A 94 1.00 -10.92 -10.24
N ALA A 95 -0.18 -11.40 -9.84
CA ALA A 95 -0.99 -12.28 -10.68
C ALA A 95 -1.34 -11.61 -12.02
N ASN A 96 -1.62 -10.31 -12.01
CA ASN A 96 -1.83 -9.51 -13.23
C ASN A 96 -0.56 -9.38 -14.08
N ALA A 97 0.62 -9.29 -13.45
CA ALA A 97 1.91 -9.25 -14.16
C ALA A 97 2.22 -10.60 -14.82
N GLN A 98 1.98 -11.69 -14.11
CA GLN A 98 2.14 -13.05 -14.63
C GLN A 98 1.18 -13.31 -15.80
N PHE A 99 -0.07 -12.88 -15.69
CA PHE A 99 -1.04 -12.97 -16.79
C PHE A 99 -0.59 -12.20 -18.04
N LYS A 100 0.14 -11.09 -17.86
CA LYS A 100 0.74 -10.32 -18.96
C LYS A 100 2.05 -10.91 -19.52
N GLY A 101 2.57 -11.97 -18.90
CA GLY A 101 3.85 -12.58 -19.30
C GLY A 101 5.09 -11.79 -18.88
N LEU A 102 4.99 -10.88 -17.91
CA LEU A 102 6.14 -10.13 -17.38
C LEU A 102 6.99 -11.03 -16.46
N SER A 103 8.32 -10.84 -16.44
CA SER A 103 9.21 -11.61 -15.58
C SER A 103 9.02 -11.23 -14.11
N ILE A 104 8.49 -12.17 -13.31
CA ILE A 104 8.23 -12.00 -11.87
C ILE A 104 9.49 -11.58 -11.12
N ASN A 105 10.64 -12.11 -11.53
CA ASN A 105 11.93 -11.88 -10.88
C ASN A 105 12.43 -10.44 -11.01
N ASN A 106 11.94 -9.66 -11.98
CA ASN A 106 12.40 -8.30 -12.26
C ASN A 106 11.30 -7.24 -12.06
N LEU A 107 10.28 -7.57 -11.26
CA LEU A 107 9.21 -6.63 -10.92
C LEU A 107 9.61 -5.67 -9.79
N PHE A 108 9.43 -4.38 -10.06
CA PHE A 108 9.62 -3.30 -9.10
C PHE A 108 8.32 -2.52 -8.89
N ILE A 109 8.11 -2.03 -7.68
CA ILE A 109 6.98 -1.13 -7.38
C ILE A 109 7.31 0.26 -7.91
N LYS A 110 6.87 0.55 -9.14
CA LYS A 110 7.07 1.86 -9.76
C LYS A 110 6.22 2.92 -9.09
N HIS A 111 4.93 2.63 -8.93
CA HIS A 111 4.00 3.55 -8.30
C HIS A 111 3.16 2.85 -7.25
N VAL A 112 2.99 3.53 -6.13
CA VAL A 112 2.07 3.11 -5.08
C VAL A 112 1.59 4.34 -4.32
N SER A 113 0.28 4.42 -4.13
CA SER A 113 -0.34 5.57 -3.48
C SER A 113 -1.56 5.17 -2.67
N ALA A 114 -1.80 5.91 -1.60
CA ALA A 114 -2.98 5.79 -0.76
C ALA A 114 -3.80 7.07 -0.87
N GLN A 115 -5.02 6.97 -1.36
CA GLN A 115 -5.96 8.06 -1.54
C GLN A 115 -7.14 7.91 -0.57
N LYS A 116 -7.79 9.03 -0.20
CA LYS A 116 -8.99 8.97 0.64
C LYS A 116 -10.11 8.29 -0.15
N GLY A 117 -10.71 7.25 0.41
CA GLY A 117 -11.89 6.60 -0.16
C GLY A 117 -13.19 7.29 0.29
N SER A 118 -14.31 6.85 -0.30
CA SER A 118 -15.64 7.31 0.12
C SER A 118 -15.88 6.94 1.59
N LYS A 119 -16.31 7.93 2.37
CA LYS A 119 -16.48 7.80 3.81
C LYS A 119 -17.95 7.54 4.13
N THR A 120 -18.24 6.43 4.79
CA THR A 120 -19.58 6.12 5.28
C THR A 120 -19.75 6.67 6.70
N ILE A 121 -20.85 7.38 6.94
CA ILE A 121 -21.26 7.80 8.28
C ILE A 121 -21.79 6.57 9.03
N ARG A 122 -21.30 6.33 10.24
CA ARG A 122 -21.87 5.28 11.11
C ARG A 122 -23.04 5.87 11.90
N TYR A 123 -24.11 5.11 12.02
CA TYR A 123 -25.29 5.49 12.80
C TYR A 123 -24.96 5.60 14.30
N GLY A 124 -25.51 6.62 14.98
CA GLY A 124 -25.35 6.84 16.42
C GLY A 124 -25.21 8.32 16.80
N ARG A 125 -25.34 8.62 18.10
CA ARG A 125 -25.25 10.00 18.66
C ARG A 125 -23.93 10.72 18.40
N ARG A 126 -22.83 9.98 18.23
CA ARG A 126 -21.51 10.54 17.90
C ARG A 126 -21.27 10.40 16.40
N HIS A 127 -20.90 11.50 15.72
CA HIS A 127 -20.56 11.54 14.30
C HIS A 127 -19.29 10.71 13.99
N ASN A 128 -19.43 9.40 13.95
CA ASN A 128 -18.34 8.47 13.69
C ASN A 128 -18.24 8.19 12.19
N ILE A 129 -17.29 8.85 11.53
CA ILE A 129 -17.04 8.66 10.10
C ILE A 129 -16.05 7.50 9.88
N ALA A 130 -16.46 6.48 9.13
CA ALA A 130 -15.60 5.36 8.80
C ALA A 130 -14.42 5.81 7.92
N LYS A 131 -13.20 5.45 8.32
CA LYS A 131 -12.01 5.66 7.51
C LYS A 131 -11.97 4.61 6.40
N ARG A 132 -11.96 5.08 5.15
CA ARG A 132 -11.81 4.26 3.96
C ARG A 132 -10.69 4.82 3.09
N THR A 133 -9.94 3.94 2.44
CA THR A 133 -8.77 4.31 1.63
C THR A 133 -8.81 3.53 0.32
N ASN A 134 -8.51 4.22 -0.78
CA ASN A 134 -8.24 3.60 -2.07
C ASN A 134 -6.73 3.45 -2.20
N ILE A 135 -6.25 2.30 -2.65
CA ILE A 135 -4.83 2.05 -2.89
C ILE A 135 -4.65 1.66 -4.33
N GLU A 136 -3.76 2.36 -5.02
CA GLU A 136 -3.34 2.05 -6.38
C GLU A 136 -1.89 1.54 -6.35
N VAL A 137 -1.62 0.52 -7.16
CA VAL A 137 -0.29 -0.08 -7.34
C VAL A 137 -0.04 -0.22 -8.83
N VAL A 138 1.17 0.16 -9.26
CA VAL A 138 1.71 -0.14 -10.57
C VAL A 138 3.09 -0.78 -10.38
N LEU A 139 3.23 -1.98 -10.92
CA LEU A 139 4.49 -2.70 -11.05
C LEU A 139 5.07 -2.44 -12.43
N GLU A 140 6.38 -2.33 -12.50
CA GLU A 140 7.14 -2.17 -13.74
C GLU A 140 8.21 -3.26 -13.79
N GLU A 141 8.30 -3.94 -14.93
CA GLU A 141 9.44 -4.79 -15.23
C GLU A 141 10.61 -3.91 -15.65
N LYS A 142 11.72 -4.01 -14.89
CA LYS A 142 12.98 -3.39 -15.29
C LYS A 142 13.80 -4.38 -16.11
N LYS A 143 14.31 -3.91 -17.24
CA LYS A 143 15.33 -4.62 -18.03
C LYS A 143 16.66 -4.62 -17.28
#